data_AF-A0A962HR15-F1
#
_entry.id   AF-A0A962HR15-F1
#
_cell.length_a   1.000
_cell.length_b   1.000
_cell.length_c   1.000
_cell.angle_alpha   90.00
_cell.angle_beta   90.00
_cell.angle_gamma   90.00
#
_symmetry.space_group_name_H-M   'P 1'
#
loop_
_entity.id
_entity.type
_entity.pdbx_description
1 polymer ?
#
loop_
_entity_poly.entity_id
_entity_poly.type
_entity_poly.pdbx_seq_one_letter_code
_entity_poly.pdbx_strand_id
1 'polypeptide(L)'
;MTVFLRWGAFALLSIAALIYAYRVNERSDDIRARLTQQLAVRRAANAERERRTAPVDQRTAATPLDPLSPACEEELQVAIGAARSATAGEPLDRVLRQERIAWQGDPPRKARLTAAAQLGYSLAEKSVADIRRAIAAGCPR
;
A
#
# COMPACT_ATOMS: atom_id res chain seq x y z
N MET A 1 24.98 -58.27 14.77
CA MET A 1 25.65 -57.07 15.33
C MET A 1 25.20 -55.73 14.72
N THR A 2 24.19 -55.68 13.84
CA THR A 2 23.76 -54.44 13.16
C THR A 2 22.67 -53.66 13.90
N VAL A 3 21.94 -54.30 14.82
CA VAL A 3 20.82 -53.67 15.55
C VAL A 3 21.33 -52.62 16.54
N PHE A 4 22.33 -52.95 17.36
CA PHE A 4 22.89 -52.02 18.35
C PHE A 4 23.50 -50.75 17.72
N LEU A 5 24.15 -50.88 16.57
CA LEU A 5 24.72 -49.73 15.84
C LEU A 5 23.62 -48.78 15.35
N ARG A 6 22.48 -49.33 14.91
CA ARG A 6 21.34 -48.57 14.39
C ARG A 6 20.63 -47.79 15.49
N TRP A 7 20.41 -48.41 16.65
CA TRP A 7 19.84 -47.71 17.82
C TRP A 7 20.76 -46.62 18.38
N GLY A 8 22.08 -46.84 18.37
CA GLY A 8 23.06 -45.81 18.74
C GLY A 8 23.04 -44.60 17.81
N ALA A 9 22.92 -44.82 16.50
CA ALA A 9 22.81 -43.74 15.52
C ALA A 9 21.51 -42.92 15.70
N PHE A 10 20.38 -43.56 15.98
CA PHE A 10 19.13 -42.85 16.26
C PHE A 10 19.22 -41.99 17.52
N ALA A 11 19.83 -42.50 18.61
CA ALA A 11 20.00 -41.74 19.84
C ALA A 11 20.85 -40.46 19.63
N LEU A 12 21.95 -40.56 18.88
CA LEU A 12 22.80 -39.41 18.56
C LEU A 12 22.08 -38.38 17.68
N LEU A 13 21.32 -38.83 16.67
CA LEU A 13 20.55 -37.94 15.82
C LEU A 13 19.43 -37.22 16.59
N SER A 14 18.76 -37.90 17.52
CA SER A 14 17.74 -37.29 18.37
C SER A 14 18.31 -36.20 19.28
N ILE A 15 19.47 -36.45 19.90
CA ILE A 15 20.14 -35.45 20.76
C ILE A 15 20.61 -34.26 19.92
N ALA A 16 21.20 -34.50 18.75
CA ALA A 16 21.64 -33.45 17.85
C ALA A 16 20.47 -32.57 17.37
N ALA A 17 19.32 -33.17 17.04
CA ALA A 17 18.11 -32.46 16.66
C ALA A 17 17.57 -31.60 17.81
N LEU A 18 17.59 -32.10 19.05
CA LEU A 18 17.18 -31.37 20.25
C LEU A 18 18.08 -30.15 20.51
N ILE A 19 19.39 -30.32 20.42
CA ILE A 19 20.37 -29.23 20.58
C ILE A 19 20.17 -28.18 19.48
N TYR A 20 19.95 -28.60 18.24
CA TYR A 20 19.69 -27.71 17.12
C TYR A 20 18.39 -26.91 17.31
N ALA A 21 17.29 -27.57 17.69
CA ALA A 21 16.01 -26.92 17.95
C ALA A 21 16.12 -25.90 19.09
N TYR A 22 16.86 -26.23 20.16
CA TYR A 22 17.09 -25.33 21.28
C TYR A 22 17.85 -24.06 20.85
N ARG A 23 18.94 -24.22 20.09
CA ARG A 23 19.73 -23.09 19.52
C ARG A 23 18.93 -22.22 18.57
N VAL A 24 18.04 -22.81 17.77
CA VAL A 24 17.16 -22.08 16.83
C VAL A 24 16.11 -21.29 17.60
N ASN A 25 15.57 -21.85 18.69
CA ASN A 25 14.59 -21.16 19.53
C ASN A 25 15.22 -19.92 20.20
N GLU A 26 16.44 -20.04 20.72
CA GLU A 26 17.20 -18.93 21.32
C GLU A 26 17.44 -17.79 20.31
N ARG A 27 17.82 -18.12 19.06
CA ARG A 27 17.92 -17.12 17.98
C ARG A 27 16.58 -16.49 17.59
N SER A 28 15.48 -17.24 17.72
CA SER A 28 14.15 -16.77 17.32
C SER A 28 13.60 -15.73 18.29
N ASP A 29 13.88 -15.88 19.58
CA ASP A 29 13.45 -14.92 20.62
C ASP A 29 14.17 -13.58 20.47
N ASP A 30 15.46 -13.58 20.12
CA ASP A 30 16.22 -12.37 19.77
C ASP A 30 15.64 -11.64 18.55
N ILE A 31 15.23 -12.39 17.51
CA ILE A 31 14.62 -11.81 16.31
C ILE A 31 13.25 -11.20 16.65
N ARG A 32 12.43 -11.88 17.46
CA ARG A 32 11.14 -11.37 17.93
C ARG A 32 11.30 -10.10 18.76
N ALA A 33 12.27 -10.06 19.67
CA ALA A 33 12.57 -8.88 20.48
C ALA A 33 13.00 -7.68 19.61
N ARG A 34 13.81 -7.91 18.57
CA ARG A 34 14.21 -6.86 17.62
C ARG A 34 13.02 -6.38 16.78
N LEU A 35 12.16 -7.29 16.32
CA LEU A 35 10.96 -6.95 15.55
C LEU A 35 9.96 -6.12 16.37
N THR A 36 9.73 -6.47 17.64
CA THR A 36 8.83 -5.71 18.51
C THR A 36 9.38 -4.31 18.80
N GLN A 37 10.69 -4.19 19.03
CA GLN A 37 11.36 -2.88 19.15
C GLN A 37 11.25 -2.05 17.87
N GLN A 38 11.50 -2.64 16.70
CA GLN A 38 11.35 -1.93 15.43
C GLN A 38 9.91 -1.47 15.16
N LEU A 39 8.92 -2.29 15.50
CA LEU A 39 7.50 -1.93 15.39
C LEU A 39 7.13 -0.80 16.34
N ALA A 40 7.65 -0.80 17.57
CA ALA A 40 7.44 0.28 18.54
C ALA A 40 8.04 1.61 18.05
N VAL A 41 9.28 1.59 17.55
CA VAL A 41 9.94 2.78 16.98
C VAL A 41 9.21 3.30 15.75
N ARG A 42 8.77 2.41 14.85
CA ARG A 42 7.96 2.80 13.67
C ARG A 42 6.62 3.42 14.06
N ARG A 43 5.93 2.86 15.07
CA ARG A 43 4.67 3.43 15.57
C ARG A 43 4.89 4.80 16.20
N ALA A 44 5.94 4.98 16.99
CA ALA A 44 6.30 6.28 17.56
C ALA A 44 6.64 7.31 16.47
N ALA A 45 7.41 6.91 15.45
CA ALA A 45 7.75 7.77 14.31
C ALA A 45 6.52 8.14 13.47
N ASN A 46 5.57 7.22 13.30
CA ASN A 46 4.30 7.49 12.61
C ASN A 46 3.40 8.41 13.44
N ALA A 47 3.28 8.20 14.75
CA ALA A 47 2.52 9.08 15.64
C ALA A 47 3.11 10.49 15.71
N GLU A 48 4.44 10.61 15.69
CA GLU A 48 5.13 11.90 15.62
C GLU A 48 4.94 12.58 14.24
N ARG A 49 4.96 11.81 13.14
CA ARG A 49 4.53 12.32 11.83
C ARG A 49 3.09 12.80 11.88
N GLU A 50 2.18 12.03 12.46
CA GLU A 50 0.76 12.38 12.55
C GLU A 50 0.52 13.63 13.44
N ARG A 51 1.31 13.82 14.50
CA ARG A 51 1.32 15.06 15.30
C ARG A 51 1.93 16.25 14.56
N ARG A 52 3.01 16.06 13.79
CA ARG A 52 3.58 17.11 12.93
C ARG A 52 2.70 17.42 11.72
N THR A 53 1.83 16.49 11.34
CA THR A 53 0.78 16.65 10.32
C THR A 53 -0.59 16.87 10.96
N ALA A 54 -0.64 17.27 12.24
CA ALA A 54 -1.87 17.76 12.84
C ALA A 54 -2.36 18.94 11.98
N PRO A 55 -3.62 18.91 11.51
CA PRO A 55 -4.05 19.81 10.47
C PRO A 55 -4.15 21.22 11.03
N VAL A 56 -3.34 22.14 10.49
CA VAL A 56 -3.56 23.58 10.53
C VAL A 56 -4.73 23.97 9.59
N ASP A 57 -5.68 23.07 9.32
CA ASP A 57 -6.72 23.25 8.30
C ASP A 57 -8.04 22.53 8.66
N GLN A 58 -8.55 22.77 9.87
CA GLN A 58 -10.00 22.62 10.14
C GLN A 58 -10.77 23.94 9.96
N ARG A 59 -10.11 24.98 9.42
CA ARG A 59 -10.71 26.31 9.20
C ARG A 59 -10.69 26.78 7.75
N THR A 60 -10.19 25.99 6.80
CA THR A 60 -10.59 26.15 5.41
C THR A 60 -11.98 25.55 5.29
N ALA A 61 -12.97 26.44 5.30
CA ALA A 61 -14.36 26.13 5.00
C ALA A 61 -14.41 25.07 3.89
N ALA A 62 -15.10 23.96 4.17
CA ALA A 62 -15.66 23.12 3.12
C ALA A 62 -16.53 24.03 2.25
N THR A 63 -15.92 24.66 1.26
CA THR A 63 -16.65 25.19 0.13
C THR A 63 -17.39 23.97 -0.40
N PRO A 64 -18.73 23.97 -0.49
CA PRO A 64 -19.43 22.91 -1.18
C PRO A 64 -18.90 22.97 -2.62
N LEU A 65 -17.93 22.12 -2.93
CA LEU A 65 -17.54 21.91 -4.31
C LEU A 65 -18.76 21.25 -4.94
N ASP A 66 -19.28 21.87 -5.99
CA ASP A 66 -20.46 21.40 -6.71
C ASP A 66 -20.43 19.88 -6.86
N PRO A 67 -21.57 19.20 -6.65
CA PRO A 67 -21.63 17.75 -6.77
C PRO A 67 -21.21 17.39 -8.20
N LEU A 68 -20.10 16.65 -8.32
CA LEU A 68 -19.73 16.06 -9.60
C LEU A 68 -20.80 15.04 -9.97
N SER A 69 -21.03 14.85 -11.27
CA SER A 69 -21.84 13.73 -11.72
C SER A 69 -21.23 12.42 -11.19
N PRO A 70 -22.04 11.39 -10.88
CA PRO A 70 -21.55 10.14 -10.31
C PRO A 70 -20.51 9.45 -11.24
N ALA A 71 -20.56 9.71 -12.55
CA ALA A 71 -19.57 9.24 -13.50
C ALA A 71 -18.19 9.89 -13.28
N CYS A 72 -18.15 11.20 -13.02
CA CYS A 72 -16.91 11.94 -12.84
C CYS A 72 -16.32 11.80 -11.43
N GLU A 73 -17.13 11.39 -10.46
CA GLU A 73 -16.65 11.02 -9.13
C GLU A 73 -15.82 9.73 -9.16
N GLU A 74 -16.18 8.77 -10.02
CA GLU A 74 -15.38 7.57 -10.26
C GLU A 74 -14.04 7.91 -10.94
N GLU A 75 -14.06 8.77 -11.96
CA GLU A 75 -12.85 9.27 -12.62
C GLU A 75 -11.94 10.02 -11.65
N LEU A 76 -12.51 10.82 -10.75
CA LEU A 76 -11.76 11.51 -9.71
C LEU A 76 -11.07 10.55 -8.74
N GLN A 77 -11.75 9.49 -8.30
CA GLN A 77 -11.14 8.47 -7.43
C GLN A 77 -9.98 7.76 -8.12
N VAL A 78 -10.13 7.44 -9.41
CA VAL A 78 -9.07 6.82 -10.21
C VAL A 78 -7.88 7.77 -10.37
N ALA A 79 -8.13 9.06 -10.65
CA ALA A 79 -7.09 10.08 -10.74
C ALA A 79 -6.33 10.28 -9.42
N ILE A 80 -7.04 10.33 -8.28
CA ILE A 80 -6.43 10.44 -6.95
C ILE A 80 -5.61 9.18 -6.63
N GLY A 81 -6.13 8.00 -6.96
CA GLY A 81 -5.39 6.74 -6.80
C GLY A 81 -4.11 6.71 -7.62
N ALA A 82 -4.17 7.17 -8.86
CA ALA A 82 -3.01 7.28 -9.75
C ALA A 82 -1.97 8.29 -9.26
N ALA A 83 -2.41 9.45 -8.77
CA ALA A 83 -1.54 10.46 -8.16
C ALA A 83 -0.79 9.88 -6.96
N ARG A 84 -1.48 9.14 -6.07
CA ARG A 84 -0.85 8.47 -4.92
C ARG A 84 0.16 7.41 -5.33
N SER A 85 -0.17 6.58 -6.32
CA SER A 85 0.76 5.57 -6.87
C SER A 85 2.00 6.24 -7.49
N ALA A 86 1.84 7.36 -8.17
CA ALA A 86 2.97 8.14 -8.71
C ALA A 86 3.86 8.70 -7.59
N THR A 87 3.29 9.28 -6.53
CA THR A 87 4.05 9.73 -5.35
C THR A 87 4.75 8.57 -4.64
N ALA A 88 4.18 7.36 -4.69
CA ALA A 88 4.79 6.14 -4.15
C ALA A 88 5.86 5.52 -5.08
N GLY A 89 6.10 6.09 -6.27
CA GLY A 89 7.08 5.61 -7.24
C GLY A 89 6.64 4.38 -8.03
N GLU A 90 5.34 4.09 -8.09
CA GLU A 90 4.81 2.99 -8.91
C GLU A 90 4.68 3.39 -10.38
N PRO A 91 4.99 2.50 -11.34
CA PRO A 91 4.88 2.82 -12.76
C PRO A 91 3.42 2.97 -13.20
N LEU A 92 3.16 3.90 -14.11
CA LEU A 92 1.84 4.15 -14.70
C LEU A 92 1.20 2.89 -15.28
N ASP A 93 1.98 2.00 -15.91
CA ASP A 93 1.48 0.72 -16.44
C ASP A 93 0.81 -0.16 -15.37
N ARG A 94 1.32 -0.12 -14.13
CA ARG A 94 0.73 -0.86 -13.02
C ARG A 94 -0.60 -0.25 -12.61
N VAL A 95 -0.71 1.08 -12.64
CA VAL A 95 -1.96 1.81 -12.37
C VAL A 95 -3.02 1.49 -13.43
N LEU A 96 -2.63 1.48 -14.71
CA LEU A 96 -3.55 1.17 -15.81
C LEU A 96 -4.03 -0.29 -15.82
N ARG A 97 -3.24 -1.20 -15.26
CA ARG A 97 -3.61 -2.62 -15.07
C ARG A 97 -4.44 -2.88 -13.83
N GLN A 98 -4.78 -1.87 -13.03
CA GLN A 98 -5.66 -2.07 -11.89
C GLN A 98 -7.02 -2.59 -12.34
N GLU A 99 -7.59 -3.49 -11.56
CA GLU A 99 -8.81 -4.22 -11.92
C GLU A 99 -9.96 -3.29 -12.36
N ARG A 100 -10.06 -2.12 -11.71
CA ARG A 100 -11.09 -1.11 -12.00
C ARG A 100 -11.03 -0.55 -13.43
N ILE A 101 -9.84 -0.46 -14.03
CA ILE A 101 -9.63 0.02 -15.42
C ILE A 101 -9.51 -1.17 -16.39
N ALA A 102 -8.78 -2.21 -15.98
CA ALA A 102 -8.46 -3.34 -16.83
C ALA A 102 -9.70 -4.16 -17.23
N TRP A 103 -10.59 -4.45 -16.27
CA TRP A 103 -11.80 -5.26 -16.46
C TRP A 103 -13.02 -4.46 -16.93
N GLN A 104 -12.84 -3.17 -17.26
CA GLN A 104 -13.95 -2.37 -17.73
C GLN A 104 -14.40 -2.84 -19.13
N GLY A 105 -15.60 -3.40 -19.21
CA GLY A 105 -16.15 -4.00 -20.43
C GLY A 105 -16.67 -2.99 -21.45
N ASP A 106 -16.95 -1.76 -21.03
CA ASP A 106 -17.41 -0.66 -21.88
C ASP A 106 -16.21 0.17 -22.40
N PRO A 107 -15.87 0.13 -23.71
CA PRO A 107 -14.72 0.83 -24.28
C PRO A 107 -14.66 2.35 -24.01
N PRO A 108 -15.72 3.15 -24.22
CA PRO A 108 -15.69 4.58 -23.90
C PRO A 108 -15.47 4.85 -22.41
N ARG A 109 -16.06 4.05 -21.51
CA ARG A 109 -15.81 4.19 -20.07
C ARG A 109 -14.37 3.83 -19.71
N LYS A 110 -13.82 2.76 -20.28
CA LYS A 110 -12.42 2.38 -20.08
C LYS A 110 -11.45 3.48 -20.52
N ALA A 111 -11.70 4.12 -21.66
CA ALA A 111 -10.91 5.23 -22.16
C ALA A 111 -10.93 6.43 -21.21
N ARG A 112 -12.11 6.79 -20.69
CA ARG A 112 -12.25 7.88 -19.69
C ARG A 112 -11.48 7.61 -18.40
N LEU A 113 -11.60 6.40 -17.84
CA LEU A 113 -10.88 6.02 -16.63
C LEU A 113 -9.35 5.98 -16.85
N THR A 114 -8.91 5.54 -18.03
CA THR A 114 -7.50 5.56 -18.43
C THR A 114 -6.97 7.00 -18.50
N ALA A 115 -7.74 7.91 -19.14
CA ALA A 115 -7.37 9.32 -19.24
C ALA A 115 -7.33 9.99 -17.85
N ALA A 116 -8.30 9.69 -16.98
CA ALA A 116 -8.32 10.18 -15.61
C ALA A 116 -7.10 9.67 -14.80
N ALA A 117 -6.72 8.40 -14.95
CA ALA A 117 -5.53 7.85 -14.32
C ALA A 117 -4.25 8.54 -14.80
N GLN A 118 -4.10 8.73 -16.11
CA GLN A 118 -2.95 9.44 -16.69
C GLN A 118 -2.87 10.89 -16.20
N LEU A 119 -4.01 11.59 -16.15
CA LEU A 119 -4.10 12.96 -15.67
C LEU A 119 -3.71 13.04 -14.19
N GLY A 120 -4.27 12.17 -13.35
CA GLY A 120 -3.91 12.09 -11.93
C GLY A 120 -2.43 11.77 -11.72
N TYR A 121 -1.86 10.85 -12.51
CA TYR A 121 -0.45 10.51 -12.47
C TYR A 121 0.46 11.69 -12.86
N SER A 122 0.08 12.47 -13.88
CA SER A 122 0.82 13.67 -14.29
C SER A 122 0.73 14.82 -13.28
N LEU A 123 -0.34 14.85 -12.48
CA LEU A 123 -0.60 15.86 -11.47
C LEU A 123 -0.20 15.38 -10.05
N ALA A 124 0.67 14.38 -9.94
CA ALA A 124 1.02 13.76 -8.66
C ALA A 124 1.60 14.73 -7.62
N GLU A 125 2.26 15.80 -8.07
CA GLU A 125 2.82 16.85 -7.19
C GLU A 125 1.81 17.97 -6.87
N LYS A 126 0.63 17.96 -7.49
CA LYS A 126 -0.40 19.00 -7.32
C LYS A 126 -1.38 18.62 -6.22
N SER A 127 -2.14 19.61 -5.76
CA SER A 127 -3.14 19.40 -4.71
C SER A 127 -4.31 18.56 -5.23
N VAL A 128 -4.98 17.84 -4.33
CA VAL A 128 -6.22 17.09 -4.66
C VAL A 128 -7.30 18.02 -5.23
N ALA A 129 -7.32 19.30 -4.82
CA ALA A 129 -8.22 20.31 -5.35
C ALA A 129 -7.94 20.63 -6.83
N ASP A 130 -6.67 20.61 -7.26
CA ASP A 130 -6.30 20.81 -8.67
C ASP A 130 -6.72 19.61 -9.53
N ILE A 131 -6.52 18.39 -9.02
CA ILE A 131 -6.98 17.15 -9.68
C ILE A 131 -8.50 17.18 -9.84
N ARG A 132 -9.23 17.57 -8.79
CA ARG A 132 -10.70 17.69 -8.85
C ARG A 132 -11.16 18.74 -9.84
N ARG A 133 -10.50 19.91 -9.91
CA ARG A 133 -10.80 20.94 -10.92
C ARG A 133 -10.54 20.44 -12.34
N ALA A 134 -9.46 19.72 -12.57
CA ALA A 134 -9.12 19.18 -13.88
C ALA A 134 -10.13 18.12 -14.35
N ILE A 135 -10.56 17.21 -13.47
CA ILE A 135 -11.59 16.22 -13.78
C ILE A 135 -12.95 16.88 -14.00
N ALA A 136 -13.33 17.86 -13.16
CA ALA A 136 -14.58 18.59 -13.31
C ALA A 136 -14.65 19.38 -14.63
N ALA A 137 -13.52 19.90 -15.13
CA ALA A 137 -13.45 20.60 -16.41
C ALA A 137 -13.63 19.67 -17.63
N GLY A 138 -13.23 18.40 -17.52
CA GLY A 138 -13.40 17.39 -18.58
C GLY A 138 -14.72 16.61 -18.50
N CYS A 139 -15.51 16.82 -17.45
CA CYS A 139 -16.74 16.09 -17.20
C CYS A 139 -17.86 16.58 -18.16
N PRO A 140 -18.48 15.70 -18.96
CA PRO A 140 -19.64 16.08 -19.76
C PRO A 140 -20.79 16.47 -18.82
N ARG A 141 -21.35 17.66 -19.05
CA ARG A 141 -22.56 18.15 -18.37
C ARG A 141 -23.82 17.51 -18.95
#